data_AF-A0A7K1WVF9-F1
#
_entry.id   AF-A0A7K1WVF9-F1
#
_cell.length_a   1.000
_cell.length_b   1.000
_cell.length_c   1.000
_cell.angle_alpha   90.00
_cell.angle_beta   90.00
_cell.angle_gamma   90.00
#
_symmetry.space_group_name_H-M   'P 1'
#
loop_
_entity.id
_entity.type
_entity.pdbx_description
1 polymer ?
#
loop_
_entity_poly.entity_id
_entity_poly.type
_entity_poly.pdbx_seq_one_letter_code
_entity_poly.pdbx_strand_id
1 'polypeptide(L)'
;MIKFFTYILLIFIFLCGSSSIEKNKNLEIKINWQKNLSGDFSFAKNWEYPEGVYRNDFGQLSCEGLCPTETERMKDENGKIYKDSLAKFYQLVDTTHLFHSIKSKTNSYEWAGANFISVKRISRDTIYCFTNKNIATHSSLILKITKDKCIPEIEFNSISGSIGRQIYACKKGAITIDRNLWHNGILKAKFDFIFEDPENPDKPLFWKGKIYSQINQNEK
;
A
#
# COMPACT_ATOMS: atom_id res chain seq x y z
N MET A 1 69.40 7.64 22.90
CA MET A 1 68.70 7.59 21.59
C MET A 1 68.24 6.16 21.35
N ILE A 2 67.03 5.83 21.81
CA ILE A 2 65.85 5.57 20.96
C ILE A 2 66.06 4.32 20.11
N LYS A 3 65.95 3.10 20.68
CA LYS A 3 65.58 1.86 19.97
C LYS A 3 65.17 0.75 20.96
N PHE A 4 64.21 0.99 21.86
CA PHE A 4 63.68 -0.10 22.70
C PHE A 4 62.25 0.10 23.20
N PHE A 5 61.42 0.87 22.47
CA PHE A 5 60.04 1.16 22.90
C PHE A 5 59.01 1.14 21.76
N THR A 6 59.25 0.37 20.71
CA THR A 6 58.35 0.27 19.54
C THR A 6 57.96 -1.17 19.24
N TYR A 7 57.63 -1.96 20.26
CA TYR A 7 57.10 -3.33 20.05
C TYR A 7 55.95 -3.73 20.99
N ILE A 8 55.38 -2.81 21.77
CA ILE A 8 54.23 -3.08 22.67
C ILE A 8 52.94 -2.33 22.24
N LEU A 9 52.99 -1.57 21.13
CA LEU A 9 51.84 -0.82 20.62
C LEU A 9 51.32 -1.35 19.27
N LEU A 10 51.30 -2.67 19.07
CA LEU A 10 50.79 -3.29 17.84
C LEU A 10 49.82 -4.46 18.07
N ILE A 11 49.46 -4.77 19.33
CA ILE A 11 48.59 -5.91 19.66
C ILE A 11 47.18 -5.49 20.12
N PHE A 12 46.90 -4.19 20.29
CA PHE A 12 45.63 -3.74 20.91
C PHE A 12 44.57 -3.11 19.99
N ILE A 13 44.70 -3.19 18.66
CA ILE A 13 43.77 -2.49 17.73
C ILE A 13 42.89 -3.45 16.90
N PHE A 14 43.01 -4.77 17.02
CA PHE A 14 42.24 -5.72 16.21
C PHE A 14 41.02 -6.35 16.91
N LEU A 15 40.37 -5.63 17.83
CA LEU A 15 39.13 -6.03 18.48
C LEU A 15 38.06 -4.92 18.45
N CYS A 16 38.01 -4.14 17.36
CA CYS A 16 36.75 -3.52 16.96
C CYS A 16 35.98 -4.54 16.12
N GLY A 17 35.30 -5.46 16.80
CA GLY A 17 34.23 -6.22 16.18
C GLY A 17 33.21 -5.21 15.66
N SER A 18 33.21 -4.97 14.36
CA SER A 18 32.08 -4.33 13.70
C SER A 18 30.89 -5.24 13.95
N SER A 19 30.03 -4.86 14.91
CA SER A 19 28.67 -5.34 14.94
C SER A 19 28.03 -4.85 13.64
N SER A 20 28.13 -5.66 12.60
CA SER A 20 27.28 -5.51 11.43
C SER A 20 25.86 -5.50 11.98
N ILE A 21 25.21 -4.34 11.95
CA ILE A 21 23.77 -4.26 12.12
C ILE A 21 23.24 -5.13 10.99
N GLU A 22 22.81 -6.35 11.29
CA GLU A 22 22.08 -7.17 10.34
C GLU A 22 20.86 -6.34 9.96
N LYS A 23 20.87 -5.78 8.74
CA LYS A 23 19.63 -5.32 8.13
C LYS A 23 18.70 -6.53 8.13
N ASN A 24 17.65 -6.47 8.95
CA ASN A 24 16.61 -7.50 8.97
C ASN A 24 16.15 -7.74 7.54
N LYS A 25 16.48 -8.91 7.00
CA LYS A 25 16.09 -9.28 5.64
C LYS A 25 14.59 -9.52 5.65
N ASN A 26 13.87 -8.88 4.74
CA ASN A 26 12.45 -9.13 4.55
C ASN A 26 12.19 -10.61 4.31
N LEU A 27 11.23 -11.17 5.06
CA LEU A 27 10.88 -12.57 4.92
C LEU A 27 10.18 -12.83 3.58
N GLU A 28 10.72 -13.79 2.83
CA GLU A 28 10.06 -14.33 1.65
C GLU A 28 8.99 -15.35 2.06
N ILE A 29 7.72 -15.04 1.81
CA ILE A 29 6.59 -15.92 2.08
C ILE A 29 6.33 -16.79 0.84
N LYS A 30 6.38 -18.11 1.00
CA LYS A 30 5.98 -19.05 -0.06
C LYS A 30 4.49 -18.93 -0.33
N ILE A 31 4.10 -18.81 -1.59
CA ILE A 31 2.71 -18.70 -2.01
C ILE A 31 2.04 -20.06 -1.93
N ASN A 32 0.90 -20.12 -1.23
CA ASN A 32 -0.01 -21.26 -1.30
C ASN A 32 -0.91 -21.13 -2.53
N TRP A 33 -0.60 -21.86 -3.59
CA TRP A 33 -1.38 -21.84 -4.83
C TRP A 33 -2.58 -22.78 -4.74
N GLN A 34 -3.80 -22.23 -4.82
CA GLN A 34 -5.03 -23.01 -4.88
C GLN A 34 -5.65 -22.96 -6.27
N LYS A 35 -6.18 -24.07 -6.78
CA LYS A 35 -6.81 -24.12 -8.11
C LYS A 35 -7.95 -23.09 -8.23
N ASN A 36 -8.82 -23.06 -7.21
CA ASN A 36 -9.88 -22.06 -7.06
C ASN A 36 -9.91 -21.62 -5.59
N LEU A 37 -9.65 -20.35 -5.32
CA LEU A 37 -9.67 -19.79 -3.97
C LEU A 37 -11.11 -19.51 -3.55
N SER A 38 -11.61 -20.28 -2.59
CA SER A 38 -12.97 -20.15 -2.05
C SER A 38 -13.11 -18.94 -1.10
N GLY A 39 -14.34 -18.60 -0.72
CA GLY A 39 -14.66 -17.56 0.26
C GLY A 39 -15.29 -16.31 -0.35
N ASP A 40 -15.78 -15.43 0.52
CA ASP A 40 -16.50 -14.22 0.11
C ASP A 40 -15.55 -13.12 -0.41
N PHE A 41 -15.71 -12.73 -1.68
CA PHE A 41 -15.06 -11.60 -2.36
C PHE A 41 -16.09 -10.60 -2.90
N SER A 42 -17.31 -10.60 -2.34
CA SER A 42 -18.40 -9.70 -2.77
C SER A 42 -18.07 -8.21 -2.61
N PHE A 43 -17.06 -7.86 -1.80
CA PHE A 43 -16.55 -6.49 -1.72
C PHE A 43 -16.15 -5.93 -3.10
N ALA A 44 -15.73 -6.79 -4.04
CA ALA A 44 -15.38 -6.36 -5.40
C ALA A 44 -16.58 -5.89 -6.24
N LYS A 45 -17.81 -6.06 -5.74
CA LYS A 45 -19.03 -5.50 -6.33
C LYS A 45 -19.35 -4.10 -5.79
N ASN A 46 -18.72 -3.70 -4.69
CA ASN A 46 -18.84 -2.34 -4.16
C ASN A 46 -17.99 -1.40 -5.00
N TRP A 47 -18.43 -0.16 -5.09
CA TRP A 47 -17.73 0.89 -5.79
C TRP A 47 -17.87 2.21 -5.02
N GLU A 48 -16.90 3.09 -5.23
CA GLU A 48 -16.91 4.48 -4.77
C GLU A 48 -16.45 5.39 -5.91
N TYR A 49 -16.70 6.69 -5.78
CA TYR A 49 -16.17 7.68 -6.73
C TYR A 49 -14.68 7.94 -6.44
N PRO A 50 -13.95 8.61 -7.36
CA PRO A 50 -12.60 9.07 -7.08
C PRO A 50 -12.56 9.95 -5.83
N GLU A 51 -11.40 9.98 -5.18
CA GLU A 51 -11.22 10.76 -3.97
C GLU A 51 -11.65 12.23 -4.16
N GLY A 52 -12.34 12.78 -3.17
CA GLY A 52 -12.89 14.13 -3.22
C GLY A 52 -14.26 14.24 -3.90
N VAL A 53 -14.72 13.22 -4.64
CA VAL A 53 -16.04 13.21 -5.30
C VAL A 53 -17.07 12.51 -4.41
N TYR A 54 -18.19 13.17 -4.15
CA TYR A 54 -19.23 12.67 -3.24
C TYR A 54 -20.62 13.14 -3.66
N ARG A 55 -21.68 12.56 -3.08
CA ARG A 55 -23.06 13.05 -3.27
C ARG A 55 -23.38 14.08 -2.18
N ASN A 56 -23.70 15.31 -2.57
CA ASN A 56 -24.12 16.36 -1.64
C ASN A 56 -25.57 16.19 -1.17
N ASP A 57 -26.00 17.03 -0.23
CA ASP A 57 -27.35 17.00 0.37
C ASP A 57 -28.48 17.28 -0.65
N PHE A 58 -28.14 17.84 -1.81
CA PHE A 58 -29.07 18.09 -2.91
C PHE A 58 -29.14 16.92 -3.91
N GLY A 59 -28.44 15.82 -3.64
CA GLY A 59 -28.40 14.63 -4.49
C GLY A 59 -27.54 14.76 -5.74
N GLN A 60 -26.73 15.82 -5.86
CA GLN A 60 -25.79 16.05 -6.95
C GLN A 60 -24.43 15.42 -6.62
N LEU A 61 -23.73 14.93 -7.63
CA LEU A 61 -22.30 14.66 -7.46
C LEU A 61 -21.55 15.99 -7.35
N SER A 62 -20.88 16.19 -6.23
CA SER A 62 -20.01 17.32 -5.95
C SER A 62 -18.58 16.82 -5.87
N CYS A 63 -17.64 17.75 -5.84
CA CYS A 63 -16.25 17.46 -5.59
C CYS A 63 -15.64 18.54 -4.70
N GLU A 64 -14.72 18.15 -3.80
CA GLU A 64 -13.94 19.06 -2.96
C GLU A 64 -12.46 18.72 -2.95
N GLY A 65 -11.60 19.75 -2.90
CA GLY A 65 -10.16 19.66 -2.66
C GLY A 65 -9.31 19.11 -3.82
N LEU A 66 -9.83 18.18 -4.60
CA LEU A 66 -9.12 17.45 -5.65
C LEU A 66 -9.64 17.72 -7.08
N CYS A 67 -10.55 18.69 -7.22
CA CYS A 67 -11.13 19.12 -8.50
C CYS A 67 -10.49 20.44 -9.00
N PRO A 68 -10.69 20.76 -10.30
CA PRO A 68 -10.37 22.08 -10.84
C PRO A 68 -11.06 23.19 -10.04
N THR A 69 -10.35 24.26 -9.69
CA THR A 69 -10.88 25.34 -8.82
C THR A 69 -12.09 26.06 -9.42
N GLU A 70 -12.28 25.96 -10.74
CA GLU A 70 -13.46 26.48 -11.44
C GLU A 70 -14.76 25.84 -10.97
N THR A 71 -14.72 24.60 -10.45
CA THR A 71 -15.91 23.91 -9.94
C THR A 71 -16.49 24.59 -8.70
N GLU A 72 -15.67 25.31 -7.93
CA GLU A 72 -16.15 26.06 -6.75
C GLU A 72 -17.05 27.22 -7.14
N ARG A 73 -16.76 27.89 -8.27
CA ARG A 73 -17.59 29.01 -8.77
C ARG A 73 -18.94 28.56 -9.34
N MET A 74 -19.12 27.25 -9.52
CA MET A 74 -20.36 26.65 -10.01
C MET A 74 -21.32 26.24 -8.89
N LYS A 75 -20.94 26.47 -7.63
CA LYS A 75 -21.72 26.15 -6.44
C LYS A 75 -22.25 27.42 -5.77
N ASP A 76 -23.39 27.31 -5.11
CA ASP A 76 -23.85 28.32 -4.16
C ASP A 76 -23.17 28.17 -2.78
N GLU A 77 -23.48 29.08 -1.86
CA GLU A 77 -22.94 29.09 -0.50
C GLU A 77 -23.27 27.82 0.32
N ASN A 78 -24.28 27.05 -0.09
CA ASN A 78 -24.68 25.79 0.54
C ASN A 78 -24.04 24.57 -0.16
N GLY A 79 -23.19 24.78 -1.17
CA GLY A 79 -22.56 23.71 -1.94
C GLY A 79 -23.47 23.08 -3.01
N LYS A 80 -24.61 23.71 -3.34
CA LYS A 80 -25.48 23.26 -4.43
C LYS A 80 -24.93 23.75 -5.75
N ILE A 81 -24.79 22.85 -6.72
CA ILE A 81 -24.35 23.23 -8.06
C ILE A 81 -25.50 23.94 -8.78
N TYR A 82 -25.24 25.12 -9.34
CA TYR A 82 -26.23 25.89 -10.09
C TYR A 82 -26.76 25.08 -11.28
N LYS A 83 -28.06 25.21 -11.56
CA LYS A 83 -28.74 24.39 -12.57
C LYS A 83 -28.16 24.59 -13.97
N ASP A 84 -27.77 25.82 -14.31
CA ASP A 84 -27.14 26.19 -15.59
C ASP A 84 -25.68 25.74 -15.70
N SER A 85 -25.03 25.47 -14.56
CA SER A 85 -23.64 25.03 -14.48
C SER A 85 -23.48 23.52 -14.38
N LEU A 86 -24.54 22.78 -14.05
CA LEU A 86 -24.49 21.34 -13.74
C LEU A 86 -23.86 20.49 -14.87
N ALA A 87 -24.26 20.73 -16.12
CA ALA A 87 -23.72 19.99 -17.26
C ALA A 87 -22.21 20.26 -17.45
N LYS A 88 -21.77 21.50 -17.25
CA LYS A 88 -20.35 21.85 -17.35
C LYS A 88 -19.55 21.28 -16.19
N PHE A 89 -20.13 21.29 -14.98
CA PHE A 89 -19.53 20.69 -13.80
C PHE A 89 -19.19 19.21 -14.02
N TYR A 90 -20.13 18.42 -14.57
CA TYR A 90 -19.90 16.99 -14.86
C TYR A 90 -18.95 16.71 -16.02
N GLN A 91 -18.57 17.71 -16.82
CA GLN A 91 -17.47 17.58 -17.77
C GLN A 91 -16.10 17.78 -17.11
N LEU A 92 -16.06 18.39 -15.92
CA LEU A 92 -14.82 18.73 -15.21
C LEU A 92 -14.49 17.74 -14.09
N VAL A 93 -15.50 17.04 -13.56
CA VAL A 93 -15.35 16.10 -12.45
C VAL A 93 -15.36 14.67 -12.98
N ASP A 94 -14.36 13.88 -12.58
CA ASP A 94 -14.34 12.46 -12.84
C ASP A 94 -15.42 11.76 -11.99
N THR A 95 -16.43 11.22 -12.67
CA THR A 95 -17.56 10.52 -12.05
C THR A 95 -17.48 9.01 -12.27
N THR A 96 -16.30 8.49 -12.64
CA THR A 96 -16.09 7.07 -12.88
C THR A 96 -16.32 6.26 -11.61
N HIS A 97 -17.09 5.18 -11.70
CA HIS A 97 -17.23 4.23 -10.59
C HIS A 97 -15.97 3.37 -10.48
N LEU A 98 -15.30 3.47 -9.34
CA LEU A 98 -14.11 2.69 -9.03
C LEU A 98 -14.52 1.51 -8.15
N PHE A 99 -14.38 0.29 -8.67
CA PHE A 99 -14.71 -0.92 -7.91
C PHE A 99 -13.60 -1.26 -6.90
N HIS A 100 -14.02 -1.65 -5.69
CA HIS A 100 -13.09 -1.99 -4.62
C HIS A 100 -12.23 -3.19 -5.04
N SER A 101 -10.92 -3.10 -4.84
CA SER A 101 -9.97 -4.16 -5.21
C SER A 101 -9.26 -4.79 -4.01
N ILE A 102 -9.46 -4.24 -2.81
CA ILE A 102 -9.00 -4.82 -1.55
C ILE A 102 -10.03 -4.62 -0.43
N LYS A 103 -10.12 -5.60 0.46
CA LYS A 103 -10.76 -5.46 1.78
C LYS A 103 -9.77 -5.94 2.83
N SER A 104 -9.37 -5.06 3.75
CA SER A 104 -8.32 -5.39 4.72
C SER A 104 -8.51 -4.73 6.09
N LYS A 105 -7.78 -5.24 7.08
CA LYS A 105 -7.64 -4.68 8.42
C LYS A 105 -6.15 -4.65 8.77
N THR A 106 -5.72 -3.56 9.39
CA THR A 106 -4.35 -3.34 9.85
C THR A 106 -4.34 -2.51 11.14
N ASN A 107 -3.22 -2.51 11.85
CA ASN A 107 -2.87 -1.56 12.91
C ASN A 107 -1.65 -0.68 12.53
N SER A 108 -1.35 -0.53 11.24
CA SER A 108 -0.31 0.36 10.74
C SER A 108 -0.51 1.80 11.20
N TYR A 109 0.60 2.52 11.38
CA TYR A 109 0.60 3.95 11.67
C TYR A 109 -0.13 4.75 10.60
N GLU A 110 -0.85 5.80 11.01
CA GLU A 110 -1.51 6.76 10.12
C GLU A 110 -2.32 6.07 8.99
N TRP A 111 -3.15 5.09 9.39
CA TRP A 111 -4.02 4.34 8.49
C TRP A 111 -5.50 4.64 8.76
N ALA A 112 -6.16 5.30 7.80
CA ALA A 112 -7.61 5.54 7.84
C ALA A 112 -8.43 4.55 7.00
N GLY A 113 -7.77 3.73 6.18
CA GLY A 113 -8.43 2.75 5.32
C GLY A 113 -8.12 2.96 3.83
N ALA A 114 -8.15 1.87 3.07
CA ALA A 114 -8.13 1.90 1.62
C ALA A 114 -8.96 0.74 1.06
N ASN A 115 -9.76 1.06 0.04
CA ASN A 115 -10.57 0.09 -0.70
C ASN A 115 -9.90 -0.35 -2.01
N PHE A 116 -8.77 0.27 -2.36
CA PHE A 116 -8.07 0.05 -3.61
C PHE A 116 -6.64 -0.43 -3.42
N ILE A 117 -6.25 -1.38 -4.26
CA ILE A 117 -4.87 -1.84 -4.45
C ILE A 117 -4.53 -1.79 -5.94
N SER A 118 -3.38 -1.19 -6.23
CA SER A 118 -2.77 -1.22 -7.56
C SER A 118 -1.96 -2.49 -7.72
N VAL A 119 -2.09 -3.19 -8.86
CA VAL A 119 -1.34 -4.42 -9.16
C VAL A 119 -0.68 -4.26 -10.53
N LYS A 120 0.65 -4.13 -10.53
CA LYS A 120 1.43 -3.82 -11.74
C LYS A 120 2.42 -4.93 -12.03
N ARG A 121 2.47 -5.40 -13.28
CA ARG A 121 3.55 -6.28 -13.75
C ARG A 121 4.77 -5.45 -14.08
N ILE A 122 5.82 -5.54 -13.27
CA ILE A 122 7.05 -4.77 -13.44
C ILE A 122 8.16 -5.53 -14.17
N SER A 123 8.03 -6.85 -14.31
CA SER A 123 8.89 -7.68 -15.15
C SER A 123 8.14 -8.94 -15.59
N ARG A 124 8.78 -9.80 -16.40
CA ARG A 124 8.21 -11.10 -16.81
C ARG A 124 7.70 -11.91 -15.60
N ASP A 125 8.49 -11.95 -14.54
CA ASP A 125 8.26 -12.84 -13.39
C ASP A 125 7.86 -12.09 -12.12
N THR A 126 7.77 -10.76 -12.16
CA THR A 126 7.54 -9.92 -10.98
C THR A 126 6.31 -9.03 -11.12
N ILE A 127 5.46 -9.11 -10.10
CA ILE A 127 4.32 -8.22 -9.87
C ILE A 127 4.56 -7.41 -8.61
N TYR A 128 4.24 -6.14 -8.68
CA TYR A 128 4.32 -5.19 -7.59
C TYR A 128 2.91 -4.69 -7.26
N CYS A 129 2.50 -4.88 -6.01
CA CYS A 129 1.21 -4.43 -5.53
C CYS A 129 1.40 -3.40 -4.43
N PHE A 130 0.53 -2.39 -4.39
CA PHE A 130 0.50 -1.43 -3.30
C PHE A 130 -0.92 -0.94 -3.03
N THR A 131 -1.31 -0.83 -1.76
CA THR A 131 -2.58 -0.20 -1.41
C THR A 131 -2.54 1.28 -1.73
N ASN A 132 -3.59 1.80 -2.37
CA ASN A 132 -3.64 3.21 -2.70
C ASN A 132 -3.79 4.02 -1.41
N LYS A 133 -2.99 5.07 -1.29
CA LYS A 133 -3.11 6.07 -0.23
C LYS A 133 -4.20 7.07 -0.58
N ASN A 134 -4.79 7.68 0.44
CA ASN A 134 -5.68 8.83 0.36
C ASN A 134 -5.15 9.94 1.28
N ILE A 135 -5.84 11.08 1.35
CA ILE A 135 -5.44 12.23 2.16
C ILE A 135 -5.28 11.93 3.66
N ALA A 136 -5.88 10.84 4.15
CA ALA A 136 -5.85 10.41 5.55
C ALA A 136 -5.02 9.14 5.79
N THR A 137 -4.34 8.60 4.78
CA THR A 137 -3.63 7.32 4.85
C THR A 137 -2.20 7.45 4.35
N HIS A 138 -1.25 7.26 5.26
CA HIS A 138 0.18 7.45 5.00
C HIS A 138 0.99 6.15 5.02
N SER A 139 0.36 5.05 5.46
CA SER A 139 0.88 3.69 5.33
C SER A 139 0.33 2.98 4.10
N SER A 140 1.15 2.15 3.46
CA SER A 140 0.78 1.31 2.34
C SER A 140 1.33 -0.10 2.50
N LEU A 141 0.48 -1.10 2.29
CA LEU A 141 0.91 -2.49 2.13
C LEU A 141 1.55 -2.64 0.76
N ILE A 142 2.78 -3.11 0.73
CA ILE A 142 3.51 -3.45 -0.49
C ILE A 142 3.62 -4.97 -0.59
N LEU A 143 3.28 -5.53 -1.75
CA LEU A 143 3.50 -6.95 -2.06
C LEU A 143 4.34 -7.08 -3.32
N LYS A 144 5.58 -7.53 -3.18
CA LYS A 144 6.42 -7.93 -4.32
C LYS A 144 6.31 -9.43 -4.52
N ILE A 145 5.61 -9.83 -5.56
CA ILE A 145 5.40 -11.24 -5.93
C ILE A 145 6.37 -11.59 -7.04
N THR A 146 7.30 -12.53 -6.78
CA THR A 146 8.24 -13.03 -7.79
C THR A 146 8.16 -14.55 -7.82
N LYS A 147 7.79 -15.12 -8.97
CA LYS A 147 7.58 -16.57 -9.15
C LYS A 147 6.62 -17.14 -8.09
N ASP A 148 7.10 -17.98 -7.17
CA ASP A 148 6.33 -18.65 -6.12
C ASP A 148 6.46 -18.00 -4.74
N LYS A 149 7.02 -16.79 -4.67
CA LYS A 149 7.29 -16.07 -3.43
C LYS A 149 6.65 -14.69 -3.41
N CYS A 150 6.24 -14.26 -2.23
CA CYS A 150 5.77 -12.92 -1.93
C CYS A 150 6.67 -12.30 -0.87
N ILE A 151 7.08 -11.05 -1.08
CA ILE A 151 7.81 -10.24 -0.10
C ILE A 151 6.85 -9.12 0.33
N PRO A 152 6.20 -9.25 1.49
CA PRO A 152 5.33 -8.21 2.04
C PRO A 152 6.15 -7.17 2.81
N GLU A 153 5.78 -5.90 2.67
CA GLU A 153 6.36 -4.78 3.44
C GLU A 153 5.24 -3.79 3.79
N ILE A 154 5.41 -3.02 4.86
CA ILE A 154 4.63 -1.78 5.07
C ILE A 154 5.54 -0.62 4.76
N GLU A 155 5.15 0.20 3.79
CA GLU A 155 5.76 1.50 3.56
C GLU A 155 4.96 2.57 4.31
N PHE A 156 5.62 3.28 5.22
CA PHE A 156 5.03 4.37 5.98
C PHE A 156 5.75 5.68 5.65
N ASN A 157 4.98 6.72 5.30
CA ASN A 157 5.52 8.04 5.02
C ASN A 157 4.89 9.05 6.00
N SER A 158 5.49 9.22 7.18
CA SER A 158 4.87 10.03 8.24
C SER A 158 4.63 11.48 7.83
N ILE A 159 3.50 12.03 8.26
CA ILE A 159 3.26 13.47 8.23
C ILE A 159 4.18 14.26 9.17
N SER A 160 4.75 13.61 10.18
CA SER A 160 5.78 14.19 11.05
C SER A 160 7.11 14.20 10.30
N GLY A 161 7.53 15.39 9.87
CA GLY A 161 8.71 15.58 9.02
C GLY A 161 10.04 15.08 9.60
N SER A 162 10.10 14.70 10.89
CA SER A 162 11.32 14.20 11.54
C SER A 162 11.60 12.71 11.30
N ILE A 163 10.57 11.89 11.03
CA ILE A 163 10.72 10.42 10.90
C ILE A 163 10.90 10.01 9.43
N GLY A 164 10.31 10.76 8.50
CA GLY A 164 10.41 10.50 7.07
C GLY A 164 9.81 9.15 6.66
N ARG A 165 10.36 8.55 5.59
CA ARG A 165 9.91 7.26 5.05
C ARG A 165 10.50 6.10 5.84
N GLN A 166 9.63 5.21 6.32
CA GLN A 166 9.97 3.98 7.02
C GLN A 166 9.48 2.76 6.24
N ILE A 167 10.23 1.65 6.34
CA ILE A 167 9.85 0.36 5.78
C ILE A 167 9.84 -0.66 6.92
N TYR A 168 8.68 -1.23 7.22
CA TYR A 168 8.55 -2.28 8.22
C TYR A 168 8.58 -3.65 7.56
N ALA A 169 9.52 -4.47 8.02
CA ALA A 169 9.78 -5.76 7.44
C ALA A 169 8.77 -6.83 7.87
N CYS A 170 8.38 -7.72 6.95
CA CYS A 170 7.52 -8.85 7.30
C CYS A 170 8.30 -9.88 8.13
N LYS A 171 7.74 -10.26 9.28
CA LYS A 171 8.30 -11.24 10.22
C LYS A 171 7.71 -12.63 10.06
N LYS A 172 6.41 -12.72 9.74
CA LYS A 172 5.70 -13.98 9.46
C LYS A 172 4.37 -13.72 8.79
N GLY A 173 3.82 -14.75 8.17
CA GLY A 173 2.47 -14.69 7.63
C GLY A 173 2.21 -15.75 6.57
N ALA A 174 1.10 -15.61 5.88
CA ALA A 174 0.70 -16.49 4.79
C ALA A 174 -0.04 -15.72 3.71
N ILE A 175 0.12 -16.17 2.47
CA ILE A 175 -0.67 -15.73 1.33
C ILE A 175 -1.12 -16.95 0.51
N THR A 176 -2.40 -16.94 0.15
CA THR A 176 -2.99 -17.92 -0.76
C THR A 176 -3.49 -17.20 -1.99
N ILE A 177 -3.12 -17.69 -3.18
CA ILE A 177 -3.50 -17.09 -4.47
C ILE A 177 -4.27 -18.11 -5.31
N ASP A 178 -5.32 -17.63 -5.96
CA ASP A 178 -6.08 -18.37 -6.96
C ASP A 178 -5.26 -18.57 -8.24
N ARG A 179 -4.89 -19.81 -8.54
CA ARG A 179 -4.05 -20.18 -9.68
C ARG A 179 -4.76 -19.94 -11.02
N ASN A 180 -6.03 -20.32 -11.11
CA ASN A 180 -6.77 -20.19 -12.37
C ASN A 180 -6.95 -18.71 -12.75
N LEU A 181 -7.36 -17.88 -11.80
CA LEU A 181 -7.52 -16.44 -12.04
C LEU A 181 -6.19 -15.74 -12.26
N TRP A 182 -5.12 -16.16 -11.58
CA TRP A 182 -3.78 -15.64 -11.83
C TRP A 182 -3.33 -15.84 -13.28
N HIS A 183 -3.58 -17.02 -13.85
CA HIS A 183 -3.28 -17.28 -15.27
C HIS A 183 -4.12 -16.42 -16.23
N ASN A 184 -5.30 -15.96 -15.79
CA ASN A 184 -6.18 -15.06 -16.52
C ASN A 184 -5.91 -13.58 -16.22
N GLY A 185 -4.78 -13.24 -15.59
CA GLY A 185 -4.41 -11.86 -15.32
C GLY A 185 -5.10 -11.22 -14.12
N ILE A 186 -5.71 -12.00 -13.23
CA ILE A 186 -6.40 -11.49 -12.04
C ILE A 186 -5.67 -11.96 -10.77
N LEU A 187 -5.27 -11.01 -9.93
CA LEU A 187 -4.83 -11.30 -8.56
C LEU A 187 -6.05 -11.46 -7.66
N LYS A 188 -6.44 -12.70 -7.38
CA LYS A 188 -7.37 -13.05 -6.30
C LYS A 188 -6.62 -13.73 -5.18
N ALA A 189 -6.55 -13.09 -4.01
CA ALA A 189 -5.72 -13.56 -2.91
C ALA A 189 -6.37 -13.37 -1.53
N LYS A 190 -5.96 -14.21 -0.57
CA LYS A 190 -6.17 -14.02 0.88
C LYS A 190 -4.83 -13.98 1.57
N PHE A 191 -4.65 -13.08 2.52
CA PHE A 191 -3.39 -12.93 3.23
C PHE A 191 -3.58 -12.53 4.70
N ASP A 192 -2.58 -12.87 5.50
CA ASP A 192 -2.42 -12.46 6.90
C ASP A 192 -0.92 -12.36 7.20
N PHE A 193 -0.45 -11.14 7.44
CA PHE A 193 0.97 -10.82 7.66
C PHE A 193 1.16 -10.11 8.98
N ILE A 194 2.31 -10.36 9.59
CA ILE A 194 2.80 -9.72 10.81
C ILE A 194 4.18 -9.16 10.49
N PHE A 195 4.37 -7.89 10.85
CA PHE A 195 5.55 -7.11 10.56
C PHE A 195 6.25 -6.71 11.87
N GLU A 196 7.51 -6.32 11.76
CA GLU A 196 8.27 -5.77 12.85
C GLU A 196 7.76 -4.37 13.23
N ASP A 197 7.77 -4.06 14.52
CA ASP A 197 7.61 -2.71 15.03
C ASP A 197 8.81 -2.42 15.95
N PRO A 198 9.89 -1.80 15.44
CA PRO A 198 11.06 -1.49 16.25
C PRO A 198 10.75 -0.52 17.39
N GLU A 199 9.73 0.33 17.25
CA GLU A 199 9.33 1.32 18.25
C GLU A 199 8.46 0.70 19.35
N ASN A 200 7.67 -0.32 19.00
CA ASN A 200 6.82 -1.05 19.94
C ASN A 200 6.93 -2.58 19.74
N PRO A 201 8.03 -3.24 20.16
CA PRO A 201 8.26 -4.66 19.91
C PRO A 201 7.17 -5.61 20.45
N ASP A 202 6.48 -5.20 21.51
CA ASP A 202 5.38 -5.97 22.13
C ASP A 202 4.03 -5.84 21.38
N LYS A 203 3.93 -4.91 20.43
CA LYS A 203 2.73 -4.64 19.63
C LYS A 203 3.09 -4.70 18.14
N PRO A 204 3.27 -5.90 17.57
CA PRO A 204 3.65 -6.00 16.18
C PRO A 204 2.59 -5.39 15.26
N LEU A 205 3.05 -4.80 14.16
CA LEU A 205 2.17 -4.38 13.08
C LEU A 205 1.62 -5.63 12.37
N PHE A 206 0.40 -5.57 11.88
CA PHE A 206 -0.24 -6.65 11.14
C PHE A 206 -1.02 -6.10 9.95
N TRP A 207 -1.13 -6.89 8.89
CA TRP A 207 -2.04 -6.60 7.79
C TRP A 207 -2.66 -7.89 7.29
N LYS A 208 -3.99 -7.94 7.29
CA LYS A 208 -4.73 -9.10 6.79
C LYS A 208 -5.90 -8.67 5.93
N GLY A 209 -6.20 -9.46 4.91
CA GLY A 209 -7.23 -9.08 3.97
C GLY A 209 -7.40 -10.01 2.78
N LYS A 210 -8.15 -9.50 1.81
CA LYS A 210 -8.48 -10.14 0.55
C LYS A 210 -8.26 -9.15 -0.59
N ILE A 211 -7.71 -9.63 -1.70
CA ILE A 211 -7.50 -8.86 -2.92
C ILE A 211 -8.29 -9.50 -4.05
N TYR A 212 -8.90 -8.66 -4.88
CA TYR A 212 -9.47 -9.03 -6.17
C TYR A 212 -9.20 -7.88 -7.14
N SER A 213 -8.16 -8.02 -7.97
CA SER A 213 -7.74 -6.95 -8.88
C SER A 213 -7.17 -7.49 -10.19
N GLN A 214 -7.32 -6.73 -11.26
CA GLN A 214 -6.65 -7.00 -12.53
C GLN A 214 -5.15 -6.71 -12.38
N ILE A 215 -4.33 -7.55 -13.01
CA ILE A 215 -2.88 -7.35 -13.11
C ILE A 215 -2.65 -6.47 -14.34
N ASN A 216 -2.44 -5.18 -14.10
CA ASN A 216 -2.15 -4.26 -15.19
C ASN A 216 -0.78 -4.57 -15.78
N GLN A 217 -0.74 -4.67 -17.11
CA GLN A 217 0.53 -4.64 -17.83
C GLN A 217 1.07 -3.21 -17.75
N ASN A 218 2.39 -3.05 -17.61
CA ASN A 218 2.96 -1.73 -17.88
C ASN A 218 2.58 -1.35 -19.32
N GLU A 219 1.96 -0.18 -19.48
CA GLU A 219 1.99 0.51 -20.76
C GLU A 219 3.47 0.65 -21.13
N LYS A 220 3.84 0.11 -22.30
CA LYS A 220 5.20 0.18 -22.82
C LYS A 220 5.58 1.61 -23.15
#